data_AF-A0A6S6M5F1-F1
#
_entry.id   AF-A0A6S6M5F1-F1
#
_cell.length_a   1.000
_cell.length_b   1.000
_cell.length_c   1.000
_cell.angle_alpha   90.00
_cell.angle_beta   90.00
_cell.angle_gamma   90.00
#
_symmetry.space_group_name_H-M   'P 1'
#
loop_
_entity.id
_entity.type
_entity.pdbx_description
1 polymer ?
#
loop_
_entity_poly.entity_id
_entity_poly.type
_entity_poly.pdbx_seq_one_letter_code
_entity_poly.pdbx_strand_id
1 'polypeptide(L)'
;MKKLILLLLLIYPMTAVAETYEWVDERGTVNFAEDLGKVPKKYRKKAKRLGSDEPPAEIAPPAAVPDTAKPKGVEEKVEKKSYGGKDELAWRREFLQANSNLQSAQTELDTLKARLSDTSSMSRSEYLIIQNSIKHAEARVQALQKKLDQLNASADRYEVPAEFRK
;
A
#
# COMPACT_ATOMS: atom_id res chain seq x y z
N MET A 1 -27.49 37.53 -23.70
CA MET A 1 -26.28 37.08 -24.44
C MET A 1 -25.11 36.73 -23.51
N LYS A 2 -24.56 37.66 -22.70
CA LYS A 2 -23.40 37.39 -21.80
C LYS A 2 -23.62 36.27 -20.76
N LYS A 3 -24.82 36.20 -20.14
CA LYS A 3 -25.13 35.19 -19.11
C LYS A 3 -25.28 33.76 -19.67
N LEU A 4 -25.66 33.63 -20.94
CA LEU A 4 -25.79 32.33 -21.61
C LEU A 4 -24.41 31.73 -21.93
N ILE A 5 -23.45 32.59 -22.29
CA ILE A 5 -22.04 32.20 -22.55
C ILE A 5 -21.35 31.72 -21.27
N LEU A 6 -21.66 32.33 -20.12
CA LEU A 6 -21.11 31.91 -18.83
C LEU A 6 -21.62 30.52 -18.41
N LEU A 7 -22.90 30.21 -18.71
CA LEU A 7 -23.51 28.91 -18.43
C LEU A 7 -22.93 27.81 -19.34
N LEU A 8 -22.60 28.15 -20.59
CA LEU A 8 -22.02 27.21 -21.56
C LEU A 8 -20.59 26.78 -21.20
N LEU A 9 -19.85 27.64 -20.48
CA LEU A 9 -18.47 27.37 -20.05
C LEU A 9 -18.40 26.38 -18.88
N LEU A 10 -19.48 26.22 -18.10
CA LEU A 10 -19.54 25.31 -16.95
C LEU A 10 -19.70 23.83 -17.34
N ILE A 11 -20.04 23.54 -18.60
CA ILE A 11 -20.36 22.19 -19.06
C ILE A 11 -19.15 21.47 -19.67
N TYR A 12 -17.96 22.08 -19.64
CA TYR A 12 -16.76 21.46 -20.20
C TYR A 12 -16.17 20.45 -19.20
N PRO A 13 -16.22 19.12 -19.47
CA PRO A 13 -15.55 18.15 -18.62
C PRO A 13 -14.05 18.33 -18.78
N MET A 14 -13.38 18.78 -17.73
CA MET A 14 -11.93 18.82 -17.68
C MET A 14 -11.45 17.38 -17.46
N THR A 15 -11.11 16.69 -18.55
CA THR A 15 -10.55 15.34 -18.47
C THR A 15 -9.14 15.42 -17.89
N ALA A 16 -8.99 15.01 -16.64
CA ALA A 16 -7.68 14.84 -16.03
C ALA A 16 -7.07 13.52 -16.55
N VAL A 17 -6.12 13.62 -17.47
CA VAL A 17 -5.34 12.49 -17.96
C VAL A 17 -4.10 12.38 -17.06
N ALA A 18 -4.11 11.43 -16.13
CA ALA A 18 -2.95 11.12 -15.29
C ALA A 18 -2.25 9.88 -15.85
N GLU A 19 -0.99 10.02 -16.26
CA GLU A 19 -0.18 8.90 -16.72
C GLU A 19 0.36 8.14 -15.51
N THR A 20 -0.24 6.99 -15.17
CA THR A 20 0.27 6.15 -14.09
C THR A 20 1.27 5.13 -14.65
N TYR A 21 2.45 5.06 -14.04
CA TYR A 21 3.51 4.13 -14.38
C TYR A 21 3.64 3.06 -13.31
N GLU A 22 3.64 1.79 -13.73
CA GLU A 22 3.82 0.63 -12.88
C GLU A 22 5.19 0.01 -13.14
N TRP A 23 5.95 -0.33 -12.10
CA TRP A 23 7.17 -1.15 -12.26
C TRP A 23 7.38 -2.11 -11.09
N VAL A 24 8.10 -3.19 -11.36
CA VAL A 24 8.54 -4.15 -10.35
C VAL A 24 9.99 -3.84 -9.97
N ASP A 25 10.25 -3.71 -8.67
CA ASP A 25 11.60 -3.47 -8.15
C ASP A 25 12.44 -4.76 -8.03
N GLU A 26 13.71 -4.62 -7.64
CA GLU A 26 14.64 -5.74 -7.40
C GLU A 26 14.17 -6.71 -6.30
N ARG A 27 13.23 -6.28 -5.45
CA ARG A 27 12.65 -7.08 -4.36
C ARG A 27 11.32 -7.73 -4.77
N GLY A 28 10.89 -7.57 -6.02
CA GLY A 28 9.63 -8.11 -6.52
C GLY A 28 8.39 -7.32 -6.10
N THR A 29 8.54 -6.09 -5.60
CA THR A 29 7.41 -5.22 -5.21
C THR A 29 6.93 -4.40 -6.39
N VAL A 30 5.62 -4.44 -6.63
CA VAL A 30 4.93 -3.59 -7.62
C VAL A 30 4.79 -2.18 -7.05
N ASN A 31 5.30 -1.19 -7.76
CA ASN A 31 5.26 0.22 -7.39
C ASN A 31 4.56 1.03 -8.48
N PHE A 32 3.92 2.13 -8.06
CA PHE A 32 3.20 3.05 -8.95
C PHE A 32 3.75 4.47 -8.83
N ALA A 33 3.80 5.21 -9.94
CA ALA A 33 4.16 6.60 -9.98
C ALA A 33 3.34 7.37 -11.01
N GLU A 34 2.98 8.60 -10.69
CA GLU A 34 2.21 9.50 -11.58
C GLU A 34 3.09 10.22 -12.62
N ASP A 35 4.41 10.02 -12.56
CA ASP A 35 5.38 10.59 -13.49
C ASP A 35 6.57 9.63 -13.66
N LEU A 36 7.03 9.47 -14.91
CA LEU A 36 8.23 8.70 -15.26
C LEU A 36 9.49 9.26 -14.58
N GLY A 37 9.51 10.55 -14.26
CA GLY A 37 10.55 11.19 -13.46
C GLY A 37 10.71 10.58 -12.06
N LYS A 38 9.60 10.17 -11.45
CA LYS A 38 9.55 9.55 -10.11
C LYS A 38 9.91 8.07 -10.11
N VAL A 39 9.90 7.41 -11.28
CA VAL A 39 10.42 6.06 -11.44
C VAL A 39 11.96 6.10 -11.37
N PRO A 40 12.61 5.29 -10.51
CA PRO A 40 14.06 5.21 -10.47
C PRO A 40 14.65 4.85 -11.84
N LYS A 41 15.75 5.51 -12.25
CA LYS A 41 16.35 5.38 -13.61
C LYS A 41 16.52 3.92 -14.08
N LYS A 42 16.85 3.02 -13.15
CA LYS A 42 17.03 1.58 -13.38
C LYS A 42 15.75 0.84 -13.80
N TYR A 43 14.57 1.33 -13.44
CA TYR A 43 13.28 0.70 -13.76
C TYR A 43 12.49 1.42 -14.84
N ARG A 44 12.90 2.62 -15.26
CA ARG A 44 12.20 3.39 -16.32
C ARG A 44 12.01 2.61 -17.62
N LYS A 45 13.00 1.78 -18.01
CA LYS A 45 12.91 0.92 -19.21
C LYS A 45 11.95 -0.25 -19.07
N LYS A 46 11.57 -0.60 -17.84
CA LYS A 46 10.68 -1.73 -17.50
C LYS A 46 9.33 -1.26 -16.96
N ALA A 47 9.13 0.05 -16.84
CA ALA A 47 7.90 0.62 -16.33
C ALA A 47 6.82 0.58 -17.42
N LYS A 48 5.64 0.07 -17.08
CA LYS A 48 4.48 0.02 -17.96
C LYS A 48 3.57 1.21 -17.68
N ARG A 49 3.12 1.93 -18.71
CA ARG A 49 2.11 2.98 -18.57
C ARG A 49 0.72 2.34 -18.52
N LEU A 50 -0.01 2.61 -17.44
CA LEU A 50 -1.36 2.13 -17.21
C LEU A 50 -2.35 3.09 -17.88
N GLY A 51 -3.13 2.59 -18.85
CA GLY A 51 -4.15 3.38 -19.56
C GLY A 51 -3.88 3.69 -21.04
N SER A 52 -2.77 3.20 -21.62
CA SER A 52 -2.59 3.19 -23.08
C SER A 52 -3.13 1.90 -23.70
N ASP A 53 -4.09 2.03 -24.59
CA ASP A 53 -4.69 0.96 -25.41
C ASP A 53 -3.74 0.58 -26.57
N GLU A 54 -2.50 0.23 -26.23
CA GLU A 54 -1.52 -0.26 -27.20
C GLU A 54 -1.39 -1.78 -27.03
N PRO A 55 -1.55 -2.57 -28.10
CA PRO A 55 -1.56 -4.02 -28.00
C PRO A 55 -0.21 -4.57 -27.54
N PRO A 56 -0.18 -5.78 -26.97
CA PRO A 56 1.00 -6.35 -26.34
C PRO A 56 2.18 -6.42 -27.31
N ALA A 57 3.32 -5.84 -26.92
CA ALA A 57 4.60 -6.31 -27.44
C ALA A 57 4.79 -7.74 -26.92
N GLU A 58 4.42 -8.68 -27.79
CA GLU A 58 4.75 -10.08 -27.76
C GLU A 58 6.24 -10.25 -27.37
N ILE A 59 6.48 -10.80 -26.18
CA ILE A 59 7.77 -11.45 -25.91
C ILE A 59 7.43 -12.91 -25.62
N ALA A 60 7.60 -13.68 -26.68
CA ALA A 60 7.68 -15.13 -26.72
C ALA A 60 8.65 -15.68 -25.64
N PRO A 61 8.49 -16.96 -25.25
CA PRO A 61 9.16 -17.54 -24.08
C PRO A 61 10.66 -17.72 -24.32
N PRO A 62 11.52 -17.64 -23.29
CA PRO A 62 12.90 -18.07 -23.47
C PRO A 62 12.96 -19.59 -23.38
N ALA A 63 12.94 -20.24 -24.55
CA ALA A 63 13.52 -21.57 -24.70
C ALA A 63 15.04 -21.45 -24.85
N ALA A 64 15.76 -22.25 -24.06
CA ALA A 64 17.15 -22.72 -24.24
C ALA A 64 18.28 -21.67 -24.30
N VAL A 65 18.93 -21.47 -23.15
CA VAL A 65 20.37 -21.18 -23.06
C VAL A 65 21.18 -22.43 -23.44
N PRO A 66 22.19 -22.36 -24.33
CA PRO A 66 23.30 -23.28 -24.30
C PRO A 66 24.28 -22.88 -23.19
N ASP A 67 24.66 -23.91 -22.46
CA ASP A 67 25.63 -24.02 -21.38
C ASP A 67 26.94 -23.24 -21.60
N THR A 68 27.36 -22.42 -20.62
CA THR A 68 28.73 -22.49 -20.08
C THR A 68 28.90 -21.65 -18.82
N ALA A 69 29.59 -22.25 -17.86
CA ALA A 69 30.29 -21.66 -16.71
C ALA A 69 29.45 -21.33 -15.44
N LYS A 70 29.10 -22.42 -14.76
CA LYS A 70 29.03 -22.54 -13.29
C LYS A 70 30.16 -21.73 -12.60
N PRO A 71 29.85 -21.00 -11.52
CA PRO A 71 30.47 -21.38 -10.26
C PRO A 71 29.42 -21.85 -9.26
N LYS A 72 29.80 -22.93 -8.62
CA LYS A 72 29.09 -23.69 -7.60
C LYS A 72 28.98 -22.80 -6.35
N GLY A 73 27.84 -22.16 -6.16
CA GLY A 73 27.51 -21.38 -4.97
C GLY A 73 26.09 -21.74 -4.55
N VAL A 74 25.99 -22.82 -3.77
CA VAL A 74 24.83 -23.28 -2.99
C VAL A 74 23.51 -22.59 -3.34
N GLU A 75 22.81 -23.14 -4.34
CA GLU A 75 21.37 -23.01 -4.45
C GLU A 75 20.76 -23.64 -3.19
N GLU A 76 20.64 -22.84 -2.13
CA GLU A 76 19.60 -23.08 -1.14
C GLU A 76 18.30 -22.69 -1.83
N LYS A 77 17.78 -23.67 -2.58
CA LYS A 77 16.44 -23.71 -3.13
C LYS A 77 15.49 -23.76 -1.93
N VAL A 78 15.33 -22.62 -1.25
CA VAL A 78 14.18 -22.40 -0.39
C VAL A 78 13.00 -22.40 -1.36
N GLU A 79 12.37 -23.55 -1.51
CA GLU A 79 11.03 -23.65 -2.08
C GLU A 79 10.19 -22.59 -1.35
N LYS A 80 9.99 -21.44 -1.99
CA LYS A 80 9.15 -20.37 -1.46
C LYS A 80 7.74 -20.92 -1.43
N LYS A 81 7.40 -21.61 -0.34
CA LYS A 81 6.05 -22.09 -0.06
C LYS A 81 5.15 -20.87 -0.13
N SER A 82 4.23 -20.90 -1.08
CA SER A 82 3.19 -19.89 -1.18
C SER A 82 2.04 -20.30 -0.27
N TYR A 83 1.59 -19.37 0.54
CA TYR A 83 0.51 -19.58 1.51
C TYR A 83 -0.70 -18.79 1.02
N GLY A 84 -1.72 -19.51 0.55
CA GLY A 84 -2.92 -18.88 -0.01
C GLY A 84 -2.67 -18.05 -1.27
N GLY A 85 -1.65 -18.40 -2.06
CA GLY A 85 -1.25 -17.66 -3.26
C GLY A 85 -0.37 -16.43 -3.00
N LYS A 86 -0.03 -16.13 -1.74
CA LYS A 86 0.93 -15.09 -1.37
C LYS A 86 2.26 -15.72 -0.93
N ASP A 87 3.36 -15.03 -1.17
CA ASP A 87 4.67 -15.43 -0.68
C ASP A 87 4.89 -15.00 0.78
N GLU A 88 5.93 -15.57 1.41
CA GLU A 88 6.33 -15.24 2.79
C GLU A 88 6.53 -13.73 2.99
N LEU A 89 7.18 -13.05 2.05
CA LEU A 89 7.47 -11.63 2.15
C LEU A 89 6.21 -10.78 2.07
N ALA A 90 5.20 -11.18 1.30
CA ALA A 90 3.90 -10.51 1.33
C ALA A 90 3.24 -10.65 2.69
N TRP A 91 3.21 -11.86 3.28
CA TRP A 91 2.64 -12.06 4.62
C TRP A 91 3.35 -11.23 5.69
N ARG A 92 4.69 -11.26 5.73
CA ARG A 92 5.49 -10.44 6.66
C ARG A 92 5.19 -8.95 6.52
N ARG A 93 5.10 -8.44 5.28
CA ARG A 93 4.78 -7.03 5.03
C ARG A 93 3.39 -6.66 5.50
N GLU A 94 2.39 -7.51 5.26
CA GLU A 94 1.02 -7.28 5.71
C GLU A 94 0.93 -7.22 7.24
N PHE A 95 1.57 -8.16 7.94
CA PHE A 95 1.63 -8.17 9.41
C PHE A 95 2.37 -6.95 9.97
N LEU A 96 3.54 -6.62 9.41
CA LEU A 96 4.33 -5.47 9.84
C LEU A 96 3.56 -4.15 9.65
N GLN A 97 2.88 -4.00 8.52
CA GLN A 97 2.06 -2.83 8.25
C GLN A 97 0.85 -2.77 9.19
N ALA A 98 0.16 -3.89 9.42
CA ALA A 98 -0.99 -3.94 10.32
C ALA A 98 -0.59 -3.56 11.76
N ASN A 99 0.53 -4.10 12.26
CA ASN A 99 1.07 -3.77 13.58
C ASN A 99 1.49 -2.30 13.68
N SER A 100 2.22 -1.77 12.69
CA SER A 100 2.63 -0.36 12.66
C SER A 100 1.44 0.60 12.65
N ASN A 101 0.39 0.27 11.88
CA ASN A 101 -0.82 1.08 11.82
C ASN A 101 -1.56 1.06 13.16
N LEU A 102 -1.68 -0.12 13.80
CA LEU A 102 -2.32 -0.27 15.10
C LEU A 102 -1.56 0.53 16.18
N GLN A 103 -0.23 0.42 16.21
CA GLN A 103 0.62 1.17 17.13
C GLN A 103 0.47 2.69 16.95
N SER A 104 0.46 3.15 15.70
CA SER A 104 0.30 4.57 15.39
C SER A 104 -1.08 5.08 15.83
N ALA A 105 -2.14 4.30 15.59
CA ALA A 105 -3.49 4.64 16.00
C ALA A 105 -3.64 4.67 17.54
N GLN A 106 -2.98 3.74 18.24
CA GLN A 106 -2.95 3.71 19.70
C GLN A 106 -2.20 4.93 20.26
N THR A 107 -1.05 5.27 19.69
CA THR A 107 -0.26 6.45 20.09
C THR A 107 -1.05 7.75 19.93
N GLU A 108 -1.79 7.88 18.83
CA GLU A 108 -2.66 9.02 18.60
C GLU A 108 -3.79 9.08 19.64
N LEU A 109 -4.44 7.93 19.93
CA LEU A 109 -5.48 7.85 20.95
C LEU A 109 -4.96 8.26 22.33
N ASP A 110 -3.78 7.77 22.71
CA ASP A 110 -3.15 8.09 23.99
C ASP A 110 -2.77 9.56 24.06
N THR A 111 -2.27 10.14 22.96
CA THR A 111 -1.97 11.58 22.86
C THR A 111 -3.22 12.43 23.05
N LEU A 112 -4.33 12.05 22.41
CA LEU A 112 -5.61 12.75 22.55
C LEU A 112 -6.17 12.64 23.97
N LYS A 113 -6.08 11.45 24.59
CA LYS A 113 -6.49 11.23 25.99
C LYS A 113 -5.63 12.01 26.97
N ALA A 114 -4.32 12.06 26.76
CA ALA A 114 -3.40 12.88 27.54
C ALA A 114 -3.75 14.37 27.40
N ARG A 115 -4.06 14.83 26.18
CA ARG A 115 -4.47 16.22 25.93
C ARG A 115 -5.79 16.55 26.66
N LEU A 116 -6.71 15.61 26.76
CA LEU A 116 -7.96 15.77 27.54
C LEU A 116 -7.74 15.71 29.06
N SER A 117 -6.60 15.21 29.55
CA SER A 117 -6.28 15.24 30.98
C SER A 117 -5.82 16.62 31.47
N ASP A 118 -5.28 17.45 30.57
CA ASP A 118 -4.96 18.85 30.84
C ASP A 118 -5.97 19.79 30.17
N THR A 119 -7.12 19.94 30.83
CA THR A 119 -8.19 20.84 30.36
C THR A 119 -8.02 22.27 30.85
N SER A 120 -7.00 22.57 31.67
CA SER A 120 -6.87 23.83 32.41
C SER A 120 -6.75 25.06 31.50
N SER A 121 -6.15 24.89 30.33
CA SER A 121 -5.96 25.94 29.32
C SER A 121 -6.87 25.81 28.09
N MET A 122 -7.89 24.93 28.11
CA MET A 122 -8.71 24.63 26.93
C MET A 122 -10.00 25.44 26.89
N SER A 123 -10.32 25.94 25.70
CA SER A 123 -11.67 26.41 25.39
C SER A 123 -12.66 25.24 25.32
N ARG A 124 -13.95 25.54 25.56
CA ARG A 124 -15.05 24.56 25.42
C ARG A 124 -15.10 23.94 24.01
N SER A 125 -14.80 24.73 22.98
CA SER A 125 -14.74 24.26 21.59
C SER A 125 -13.61 23.25 21.37
N GLU A 126 -12.40 23.52 21.88
CA GLU A 126 -11.28 22.59 21.77
C GLU A 126 -11.55 21.29 22.50
N TYR A 127 -12.14 21.37 23.70
CA TYR A 127 -12.57 20.20 24.45
C TYR A 127 -13.52 19.30 23.63
N LEU A 128 -14.56 19.88 23.02
CA LEU A 128 -15.53 19.11 22.22
C LEU A 128 -14.87 18.51 20.96
N ILE A 129 -13.95 19.23 20.33
CA ILE A 129 -13.20 18.72 19.17
C ILE A 129 -12.36 17.51 19.59
N ILE A 130 -11.63 17.59 20.70
CA ILE A 130 -10.81 16.49 21.21
C ILE A 130 -11.66 15.30 21.64
N GLN A 131 -12.81 15.56 22.26
CA GLN A 131 -13.74 14.49 22.62
C GLN A 131 -14.22 13.72 21.38
N ASN A 132 -14.57 14.44 20.31
CA ASN A 132 -14.98 13.78 19.06
C ASN A 132 -13.81 13.07 18.37
N SER A 133 -12.61 13.65 18.39
CA SER A 133 -11.42 13.00 17.81
C SER A 133 -11.04 11.72 18.56
N ILE A 134 -11.18 11.68 19.90
CA ILE A 134 -11.01 10.46 20.70
C ILE A 134 -11.99 9.38 20.22
N LYS A 135 -13.28 9.71 20.08
CA LYS A 135 -14.28 8.75 19.58
C LYS A 135 -13.91 8.17 18.21
N HIS A 136 -13.42 9.01 17.31
CA HIS A 136 -12.97 8.55 15.99
C HIS A 136 -11.67 7.73 16.07
N ALA A 137 -10.73 8.10 16.94
CA ALA A 137 -9.50 7.36 17.16
C ALA A 137 -9.77 5.98 17.76
N GLU A 138 -10.68 5.87 18.73
CA GLU A 138 -11.13 4.58 19.29
C GLU A 138 -11.76 3.69 18.23
N ALA A 139 -12.64 4.23 17.39
CA ALA A 139 -13.23 3.49 16.28
C ALA A 139 -12.16 2.99 15.29
N ARG A 140 -11.11 3.78 15.05
CA ARG A 140 -9.99 3.39 14.18
C ARG A 140 -9.16 2.28 14.79
N VAL A 141 -8.81 2.38 16.07
CA VAL A 141 -8.10 1.31 16.81
C VAL A 141 -8.89 0.01 16.75
N GLN A 142 -10.20 0.05 17.04
CA GLN A 142 -11.06 -1.14 16.95
C GLN A 142 -11.12 -1.71 15.53
N ALA A 143 -11.19 -0.87 14.50
CA ALA A 143 -11.21 -1.31 13.12
C ALA A 143 -9.88 -1.96 12.70
N LEU A 144 -8.74 -1.42 13.14
CA LEU A 144 -7.42 -1.98 12.88
C LEU A 144 -7.21 -3.30 13.64
N GLN A 145 -7.69 -3.39 14.88
CA GLN A 145 -7.67 -4.63 15.64
C GLN A 145 -8.46 -5.73 14.91
N LYS A 146 -9.69 -5.42 14.47
CA LYS A 146 -10.49 -6.37 13.68
C LYS A 146 -9.79 -6.81 12.40
N LYS A 147 -9.10 -5.90 11.70
CA LYS A 147 -8.31 -6.23 10.51
C LYS A 147 -7.14 -7.14 10.85
N LEU A 148 -6.46 -6.91 11.96
CA LEU A 148 -5.36 -7.78 12.42
C LEU A 148 -5.89 -9.18 12.78
N ASP A 149 -7.04 -9.26 13.44
CA ASP A 149 -7.70 -10.53 13.77
C ASP A 149 -8.09 -11.30 12.50
N GLN A 150 -8.63 -10.60 11.49
CA GLN A 150 -8.93 -11.18 10.17
C GLN A 150 -7.67 -11.65 9.44
N LEU A 151 -6.57 -10.90 9.56
CA LEU A 151 -5.28 -11.27 8.98
C LEU A 151 -4.72 -12.52 9.66
N ASN A 152 -4.83 -12.60 10.99
CA ASN A 152 -4.48 -13.80 11.77
C ASN A 152 -5.32 -15.01 11.37
N ALA A 153 -6.65 -14.86 11.28
CA ALA A 153 -7.54 -15.94 10.85
C ALA A 153 -7.22 -16.43 9.42
N SER A 154 -6.84 -15.51 8.53
CA SER A 154 -6.41 -15.86 7.18
C SER A 154 -5.07 -16.59 7.20
N ALA A 155 -4.13 -16.14 8.02
CA ALA A 155 -2.84 -16.79 8.22
C ALA A 155 -3.00 -18.21 8.79
N ASP A 156 -3.90 -18.40 9.76
CA ASP A 156 -4.22 -19.72 10.32
C ASP A 156 -4.84 -20.64 9.27
N ARG A 157 -5.78 -20.12 8.46
CA ARG A 157 -6.42 -20.88 7.37
C ARG A 157 -5.44 -21.42 6.34
N TYR A 158 -4.37 -20.67 6.06
CA TYR A 158 -3.34 -21.08 5.12
C TYR A 158 -2.11 -21.71 5.79
N GLU A 159 -2.18 -22.03 7.09
CA GLU A 159 -1.08 -22.61 7.87
C GLU A 159 0.22 -21.78 7.78
N VAL A 160 0.08 -20.46 7.73
CA VAL A 160 1.20 -19.53 7.67
C VAL A 160 1.99 -19.60 8.99
N PRO A 161 3.31 -19.87 8.94
CA PRO A 161 4.17 -19.92 10.11
C PRO A 161 4.09 -18.66 10.97
N ALA A 162 4.15 -18.84 12.29
CA ALA A 162 4.14 -17.74 13.26
C ALA A 162 5.32 -16.77 13.08
N GLU A 163 6.43 -17.23 12.50
CA GLU A 163 7.61 -16.40 12.20
C GLU A 163 7.30 -15.26 11.22
N PHE A 164 6.20 -15.34 10.47
CA PHE A 164 5.81 -14.28 9.53
C PHE A 164 4.90 -13.23 10.17
N ARG A 165 4.50 -13.45 11.43
CA ARG A 165 3.63 -12.56 12.21
C ARG A 165 4.41 -11.58 13.10
N LYS A 166 5.74 -11.72 13.13
CA LYS A 166 6.68 -10.88 13.90
C LYS A 166 7.13 -9.65 13.11
#